data_AF-A0A0Q9NP46-F1
#
_entry.id   AF-A0A0Q9NP46-F1
#
_cell.length_a   1.000
_cell.length_b   1.000
_cell.length_c   1.000
_cell.angle_alpha   90.00
_cell.angle_beta   90.00
_cell.angle_gamma   90.00
#
_symmetry.space_group_name_H-M   'P 1'
#
loop_
_entity.id
_entity.type
_entity.pdbx_description
1 polymer ?
#
loop_
_entity_poly.entity_id
_entity_poly.type
_entity_poly.pdbx_seq_one_letter_code
_entity_poly.pdbx_strand_id
1 'polypeptide(L)'
;MSDNETNYVAGLATRWAGTDPMEQWVNAAPEGGRTPLEETIREYLGSHNPFPDESAVEVLRGDGSSWEQAVIVERVGVDEWTVEYKDGEQAWRDHHELRPAAR
;
A
#
# COMPACT_ATOMS: atom_id res chain seq x y z
N MET A 1 -16.88 15.91 0.04
CA MET A 1 -16.50 14.99 -1.04
C MET A 1 -15.51 14.04 -0.40
N SER A 2 -16.04 12.90 0.01
CA SER A 2 -15.32 11.74 0.53
C SER A 2 -14.48 11.14 -0.59
N ASP A 3 -13.32 10.55 -0.29
CA ASP A 3 -12.60 9.50 -1.06
C ASP A 3 -11.07 9.60 -0.89
N ASN A 4 -10.54 9.44 0.34
CA ASN A 4 -9.12 9.09 0.49
C ASN A 4 -8.73 8.33 1.78
N GLU A 5 -9.69 7.70 2.46
CA GLU A 5 -9.38 6.73 3.53
C GLU A 5 -9.42 5.27 3.04
N THR A 6 -9.62 5.05 1.74
CA THR A 6 -9.93 3.72 1.15
C THR A 6 -8.70 2.84 0.87
N ASN A 7 -7.49 3.39 0.80
CA ASN A 7 -6.26 2.61 0.60
C ASN A 7 -5.06 3.30 1.29
N TYR A 8 -4.47 2.60 2.28
CA TYR A 8 -3.39 3.14 3.10
C TYR A 8 -2.13 3.51 2.28
N VAL A 9 -1.76 2.65 1.34
CA VAL A 9 -0.58 2.82 0.51
C VAL A 9 -0.78 3.96 -0.49
N ALA A 10 -1.97 4.10 -1.09
CA ALA A 10 -2.28 5.24 -1.96
C ALA A 10 -2.09 6.58 -1.24
N GLY A 11 -2.50 6.65 0.04
CA GLY A 11 -2.29 7.82 0.88
C GLY A 11 -0.81 8.10 1.18
N LEU A 12 0.00 7.04 1.40
CA LEU A 12 1.44 7.19 1.56
C LEU A 12 2.13 7.64 0.27
N ALA A 13 1.81 7.01 -0.87
CA ALA A 13 2.35 7.33 -2.17
C ALA A 13 2.06 8.79 -2.57
N THR A 14 0.83 9.27 -2.34
CA THR A 14 0.47 10.68 -2.58
C THR A 14 1.28 11.65 -1.73
N ARG A 15 1.49 11.32 -0.44
CA ARG A 15 2.31 12.14 0.45
C ARG A 15 3.78 12.15 0.04
N TRP A 16 4.32 10.99 -0.32
CA TRP A 16 5.68 10.85 -0.84
C TRP A 16 5.85 11.70 -2.11
N ALA A 17 5.00 11.51 -3.12
CA ALA A 17 5.02 12.28 -4.38
C ALA A 17 4.93 13.79 -4.16
N GLY A 18 4.14 14.23 -3.18
CA GLY A 18 4.05 15.64 -2.79
C GLY A 18 5.32 16.22 -2.18
N THR A 19 6.28 15.39 -1.78
CA THR A 19 7.54 15.79 -1.11
C THR A 19 8.81 15.34 -1.85
N ASP A 20 8.68 14.43 -2.81
CA ASP A 20 9.80 13.89 -3.59
C ASP A 20 10.24 14.88 -4.69
N PRO A 21 11.51 15.35 -4.70
CA PRO A 21 11.95 16.33 -5.68
C PRO A 21 11.91 15.85 -7.13
N MET A 22 12.10 14.56 -7.37
CA MET A 22 12.07 14.00 -8.73
C MET A 22 10.64 13.97 -9.23
N GLU A 23 9.70 13.48 -8.42
CA GLU A 23 8.29 13.42 -8.76
C GLU A 23 7.69 14.82 -8.94
N GLN A 24 8.10 15.78 -8.11
CA GLN A 24 7.73 17.19 -8.30
C GLN A 24 8.29 17.76 -9.62
N TRP A 25 9.50 17.39 -10.00
CA TRP A 25 10.11 17.83 -11.25
C TRP A 25 9.40 17.23 -12.47
N VAL A 26 9.08 15.93 -12.46
CA VAL A 26 8.29 15.25 -13.50
C VAL A 26 6.94 15.92 -13.67
N ASN A 27 6.21 16.10 -12.57
CA ASN A 27 4.88 16.70 -12.57
C ASN A 27 4.84 18.18 -13.00
N ALA A 28 5.97 18.89 -12.94
CA ALA A 28 6.09 20.29 -13.32
C ALA A 28 6.65 20.52 -14.74
N ALA A 29 7.10 19.46 -15.43
CA ALA A 29 7.69 19.60 -16.76
C ALA A 29 6.64 20.09 -17.80
N PRO A 30 7.00 20.88 -18.82
CA PRO A 30 6.03 21.43 -19.78
C PRO A 30 5.20 20.38 -20.54
N GLU A 31 5.78 19.19 -20.77
CA GLU A 31 5.12 18.01 -21.34
C GLU A 31 4.87 16.93 -20.28
N GLY A 32 5.29 17.17 -19.04
CA GLY A 32 5.02 16.32 -17.89
C GLY A 32 3.64 16.65 -17.32
N GLY A 33 2.80 15.63 -17.21
CA GLY A 33 1.51 15.73 -16.53
C GLY A 33 1.62 15.27 -15.09
N ARG A 34 0.49 15.29 -14.38
CA ARG A 34 0.39 14.53 -13.13
C ARG A 34 0.57 13.04 -13.42
N THR A 35 1.55 12.42 -12.78
CA THR A 35 1.72 10.97 -12.81
C THR A 35 0.40 10.30 -12.37
N PRO A 36 -0.08 9.29 -13.10
CA PRO A 36 -1.25 8.52 -12.68
C PRO A 36 -1.04 7.91 -11.29
N LEU A 37 -2.09 7.90 -10.45
CA LEU A 37 -1.99 7.41 -9.07
C LEU A 37 -1.41 5.99 -8.98
N GLU A 38 -1.81 5.09 -9.87
CA GLU A 38 -1.29 3.72 -9.92
C GLU A 38 0.22 3.66 -10.19
N GLU A 39 0.73 4.55 -11.05
CA GLU A 39 2.17 4.65 -11.35
C GLU A 39 2.90 5.22 -10.13
N THR A 40 2.37 6.26 -9.50
CA THR A 40 2.90 6.81 -8.25
C THR A 40 2.94 5.76 -7.13
N ILE A 41 1.92 4.90 -7.02
CA ILE A 41 1.89 3.80 -6.04
C ILE A 41 3.00 2.80 -6.31
N ARG A 42 3.19 2.38 -7.57
CA ARG A 42 4.23 1.43 -7.94
C ARG A 42 5.64 1.98 -7.70
N GLU A 43 5.88 3.24 -8.06
CA GLU A 43 7.16 3.90 -7.81
C GLU A 43 7.44 4.03 -6.30
N TYR A 44 6.42 4.45 -5.53
CA TYR A 44 6.51 4.50 -4.08
C TYR A 44 6.89 3.13 -3.51
N LEU A 45 6.15 2.08 -3.86
CA LEU A 45 6.39 0.72 -3.39
C LEU A 45 7.74 0.17 -3.87
N GLY A 46 8.21 0.53 -5.07
CA GLY A 46 9.54 0.12 -5.54
C GLY A 46 10.68 0.52 -4.60
N SER A 47 10.51 1.63 -3.86
CA SER A 47 11.52 2.17 -2.94
C SER A 47 11.16 2.07 -1.46
N HIS A 48 9.92 1.70 -1.13
CA HIS A 48 9.40 1.67 0.24
C HIS A 48 8.68 0.35 0.53
N ASN A 49 8.88 -0.20 1.72
CA ASN A 49 8.09 -1.31 2.23
C ASN A 49 7.17 -0.83 3.37
N PRO A 50 5.90 -0.46 3.11
CA PRO A 50 4.98 0.02 4.13
C PRO A 50 4.58 -1.07 5.14
N PHE A 51 4.77 -2.35 4.80
CA PHE A 51 4.43 -3.50 5.62
C PHE A 51 5.66 -4.42 5.75
N PRO A 52 6.63 -4.08 6.61
CA PRO A 52 7.80 -4.93 6.85
C PRO A 52 7.41 -6.25 7.54
N ASP A 53 8.29 -7.24 7.49
CA ASP A 53 8.11 -8.53 8.16
C ASP A 53 7.78 -8.34 9.65
N GLU A 54 6.99 -9.25 10.21
CA GLU A 54 6.48 -9.23 11.58
C GLU A 54 5.51 -8.07 11.92
N SER A 55 5.16 -7.21 10.94
CA SER A 55 4.18 -6.15 11.14
C SER A 55 2.78 -6.70 11.37
N ALA A 56 2.08 -6.18 12.38
CA ALA A 56 0.65 -6.42 12.56
C ALA A 56 -0.16 -5.62 11.54
N VAL A 57 -1.02 -6.32 10.80
CA VAL A 57 -1.89 -5.74 9.76
C VAL A 57 -3.32 -6.23 9.93
N GLU A 58 -4.23 -5.54 9.25
CA GLU A 58 -5.57 -6.02 8.98
C GLU A 58 -5.71 -6.30 7.48
N VAL A 59 -6.35 -7.42 7.17
CA VAL A 59 -6.54 -7.94 5.82
C VAL A 59 -8.02 -7.89 5.47
N LEU A 60 -8.36 -7.33 4.31
CA LEU A 60 -9.73 -7.32 3.81
C LEU A 60 -10.14 -8.75 3.45
N ARG A 61 -11.27 -9.23 3.99
CA ARG A 61 -11.82 -10.54 3.61
C ARG A 61 -12.28 -10.52 2.15
N GLY A 62 -12.27 -11.69 1.50
CA GLY A 62 -12.62 -11.81 0.07
C GLY A 62 -14.06 -11.40 -0.29
N ASP A 63 -14.95 -11.26 0.70
CA ASP A 63 -16.31 -10.72 0.51
C ASP A 63 -16.35 -9.17 0.59
N GLY A 64 -15.22 -8.52 0.88
CA GLY A 64 -15.10 -7.08 1.04
C GLY A 64 -15.81 -6.50 2.26
N SER A 65 -16.36 -7.34 3.15
CA SER A 65 -17.27 -6.90 4.21
C SER A 65 -16.57 -6.51 5.51
N SER A 66 -15.39 -7.08 5.75
CA SER A 66 -14.71 -6.99 7.04
C SER A 66 -13.21 -7.13 6.92
N TRP A 67 -12.53 -6.63 7.94
CA TRP A 67 -11.08 -6.65 8.09
C TRP A 67 -10.70 -7.66 9.17
N GLU A 68 -9.70 -8.48 8.91
CA GLU A 68 -9.25 -9.57 9.77
C GLU A 68 -7.77 -9.40 10.13
N GLN A 69 -7.41 -9.64 11.39
CA GLN A 69 -6.04 -9.46 11.85
C GLN A 69 -5.10 -10.55 11.33
N ALA A 70 -3.93 -10.12 10.86
CA ALA A 70 -2.84 -10.99 10.44
C ALA A 70 -1.48 -10.35 10.75
N VAL A 71 -0.40 -11.09 10.50
CA VAL A 71 0.98 -10.62 10.59
C VAL A 71 1.66 -10.78 9.24
N ILE A 72 2.48 -9.82 8.84
CA ILE A 72 3.31 -9.94 7.63
C ILE A 72 4.39 -11.01 7.86
N VAL A 73 4.47 -11.97 6.95
CA VAL A 73 5.53 -12.99 6.95
C VAL A 73 6.71 -12.49 6.12
N GLU A 74 6.44 -12.14 4.86
CA GLU A 74 7.45 -11.63 3.93
C GLU A 74 6.80 -10.83 2.79
N ARG A 75 7.59 -9.96 2.16
CA ARG A 75 7.23 -9.30 0.91
C ARG A 75 7.59 -10.20 -0.28
N VAL A 76 6.61 -10.53 -1.12
CA VAL A 76 6.78 -11.45 -2.27
C VAL A 76 6.74 -10.74 -3.63
N GLY A 77 6.22 -9.51 -3.67
CA GLY A 77 6.14 -8.68 -4.87
C GLY A 77 6.32 -7.19 -4.57
N VAL A 78 6.27 -6.35 -5.61
CA VAL A 78 6.32 -4.89 -5.42
C VAL A 78 5.11 -4.42 -4.60
N ASP A 79 3.95 -5.02 -4.80
CA ASP A 79 2.71 -4.64 -4.14
C ASP A 79 2.04 -5.81 -3.42
N GLU A 80 2.80 -6.87 -3.14
CA GLU A 80 2.29 -8.15 -2.61
C GLU A 80 3.09 -8.64 -1.40
N TRP A 81 2.36 -9.16 -0.41
CA TRP A 81 2.89 -9.73 0.82
C TRP A 81 2.24 -11.07 1.14
N THR A 82 3.00 -11.97 1.75
CA THR A 82 2.44 -13.12 2.46
C THR A 82 2.05 -12.69 3.86
N VAL A 83 0.82 -13.00 4.26
CA VAL A 83 0.31 -12.76 5.62
C VAL A 83 0.00 -14.09 6.30
N GLU A 84 0.14 -14.13 7.62
CA GLU A 84 -0.27 -15.26 8.46
C GLU A 84 -1.40 -14.84 9.41
N TYR A 85 -2.51 -15.58 9.36
CA TYR A 85 -3.67 -15.40 10.22
C TYR A 85 -3.47 -16.11 11.57
N LYS A 86 -4.36 -15.83 12.53
CA LYS A 86 -4.26 -16.40 13.90
C LYS A 86 -4.39 -17.91 13.98
N ASP A 87 -5.02 -18.54 12.99
CA ASP A 87 -5.15 -20.00 12.88
C ASP A 87 -3.95 -20.66 12.19
N GLY A 88 -2.95 -19.87 11.78
CA GLY A 88 -1.75 -20.33 11.07
C GLY A 88 -1.95 -20.48 9.56
N GLU A 89 -3.13 -20.14 9.01
CA GLU A 89 -3.29 -20.06 7.56
C GLU A 89 -2.45 -18.91 7.00
N GLN A 90 -1.80 -19.15 5.86
CA GLN A 90 -1.08 -18.11 5.12
C GLN A 90 -1.75 -17.81 3.79
N ALA A 91 -1.75 -16.53 3.41
CA ALA A 91 -2.30 -16.10 2.13
C ALA A 91 -1.49 -14.95 1.53
N TRP A 92 -1.57 -14.82 0.20
CA TRP A 92 -1.01 -13.67 -0.52
C TRP A 92 -2.03 -12.55 -0.61
N ARG A 93 -1.59 -11.32 -0.34
CA ARG A 93 -2.44 -10.12 -0.36
C ARG A 93 -1.73 -8.96 -1.01
N ASP A 94 -2.49 -8.16 -1.73
CA ASP A 94 -1.99 -6.94 -2.33
C ASP A 94 -2.22 -5.71 -1.44
N HIS A 95 -1.67 -4.57 -1.85
CA HIS A 95 -1.76 -3.34 -1.08
C HIS A 95 -3.20 -2.76 -0.91
N HIS A 96 -4.18 -3.16 -1.74
CA HIS A 96 -5.59 -2.80 -1.57
C HIS A 96 -6.25 -3.60 -0.45
N GLU A 97 -5.76 -4.81 -0.20
CA GLU A 97 -6.29 -5.74 0.79
C GLU A 97 -5.65 -5.56 2.17
N LEU A 98 -4.68 -4.66 2.32
CA LEU A 98 -3.92 -4.48 3.56
C LEU A 98 -4.05 -3.07 4.13
N ARG A 99 -4.12 -3.00 5.46
CA ARG A 99 -3.93 -1.76 6.22
C ARG A 99 -3.21 -2.03 7.55
N PRO A 100 -2.58 -1.02 8.17
CA PRO A 100 -2.00 -1.19 9.50
C PRO A 100 -3.06 -1.59 10.52
N ALA A 101 -2.71 -2.48 11.44
CA ALA A 101 -3.62 -2.82 12.53
C ALA A 101 -3.90 -1.60 13.42
N ALA A 102 -5.15 -1.40 13.82
CA ALA A 102 -5.51 -0.39 14.82
C ALA A 102 -4.77 -0.67 16.14
N ARG A 103 -4.24 0.40 16.76
CA ARG A 103 -3.57 0.35 18.07
C ARG A 103 -4.56 0.20 19.22
#